data_AF-A0A1X7R8A9-F1
#
_entry.id   AF-A0A1X7R8A9-F1
#
_cell.length_a   1.000
_cell.length_b   1.000
_cell.length_c   1.000
_cell.angle_alpha   90.00
_cell.angle_beta   90.00
_cell.angle_gamma   90.00
#
_symmetry.space_group_name_H-M   'P 1'
#
loop_
_entity.id
_entity.type
_entity.pdbx_description
1 polymer ?
#
loop_
_entity_poly.entity_id
_entity_poly.type
_entity_poly.pdbx_seq_one_letter_code
_entity_poly.pdbx_strand_id
1 'polypeptide(L)'
;MDNTVNYSELFSRLLDNEGNLNNSMLTFLYYMFPRDLFIRALSLLESNDMLIYILEEGLVNDNSTGKEAERTVTLADKPTSERSTNTLEDKQDTDSIKKGNNSSDTDTHERIEDMDKLLKDIYNDDDYQLLYRLIVKSDNESPIYVDLKDWTCSCTEYCELFSKEIHSAEESNTNNSTIQDIMINEIDDIEEFKEDRVGQLDAYSFSKQRYFKIDKIMCSHLLAYSILLRSSLKNLNYFVQKKSNVLLIRISNIDEWLKLHINIVI
;
A
#
# COMPACT_ATOMS: atom_id res chain seq x y z
N MET A 1 -3.25 32.11 10.51
CA MET A 1 -4.07 31.06 9.87
C MET A 1 -3.20 30.48 8.77
N ASP A 2 -2.24 29.63 9.15
CA ASP A 2 -1.49 28.87 8.16
C ASP A 2 -2.45 27.80 7.63
N ASN A 3 -2.91 28.00 6.39
CA ASN A 3 -3.69 26.99 5.67
C ASN A 3 -2.79 25.79 5.40
N THR A 4 -2.59 24.93 6.41
CA THR A 4 -2.01 23.61 6.19
C THR A 4 -2.96 22.83 5.29
N VAL A 5 -2.45 22.46 4.11
CA VAL A 5 -3.18 21.66 3.14
C VAL A 5 -3.49 20.29 3.75
N ASN A 6 -4.73 19.83 3.66
CA ASN A 6 -5.10 18.46 4.00
C ASN A 6 -4.76 17.53 2.82
N TYR A 7 -3.67 16.79 2.93
CA TYR A 7 -3.17 15.93 1.87
C TYR A 7 -4.05 14.69 1.66
N SER A 8 -4.63 14.13 2.73
CA SER A 8 -5.56 13.00 2.64
C SER A 8 -6.77 13.35 1.78
N GLU A 9 -7.39 14.50 2.04
CA GLU A 9 -8.51 14.99 1.25
C GLU A 9 -8.08 15.30 -0.18
N LEU A 10 -6.92 15.94 -0.37
CA LEU A 10 -6.41 16.26 -1.69
C LEU A 10 -6.19 15.02 -2.56
N PHE A 11 -5.53 14.00 -2.01
CA PHE A 11 -5.28 12.74 -2.69
C PHE A 11 -6.57 11.94 -2.91
N SER A 12 -7.60 12.10 -2.07
CA SER A 12 -8.90 11.45 -2.29
C SER A 12 -9.59 11.89 -3.59
N ARG A 13 -9.24 13.09 -4.09
CA ARG A 13 -9.74 13.66 -5.34
C ARG A 13 -8.92 13.26 -6.57
N LEU A 14 -7.90 12.41 -6.39
CA LEU A 14 -7.07 11.90 -7.49
C LEU A 14 -7.91 11.16 -8.53
N LEU A 15 -8.99 10.50 -8.09
CA LEU A 15 -9.98 9.88 -8.97
C LEU A 15 -11.20 10.80 -9.15
N ASP A 16 -11.69 10.88 -10.38
CA ASP A 16 -12.96 11.53 -10.71
C ASP A 16 -14.17 10.69 -10.24
N ASN A 17 -15.37 11.21 -10.48
CA ASN A 17 -16.61 10.52 -10.08
C ASN A 17 -16.83 9.23 -10.89
N GLU A 18 -16.20 9.13 -12.05
CA GLU A 18 -16.20 8.01 -12.97
C GLU A 18 -15.13 6.95 -12.59
N GLY A 19 -14.33 7.22 -11.56
CA GLY A 19 -13.27 6.34 -11.07
C GLY A 19 -12.07 6.24 -12.00
N ASN A 20 -11.78 7.29 -12.77
CA ASN A 20 -10.57 7.45 -13.58
C ASN A 20 -9.67 8.53 -12.99
N LEU A 21 -8.41 8.59 -13.43
CA LEU A 21 -7.48 9.60 -12.94
C LEU A 21 -7.92 11.00 -13.39
N ASN A 22 -8.06 11.90 -12.43
CA ASN A 22 -8.45 13.28 -12.66
C ASN A 22 -7.24 14.10 -13.14
N ASN A 23 -7.18 14.38 -14.44
CA ASN A 23 -6.06 15.12 -15.07
C ASN A 23 -5.82 16.51 -14.47
N SER A 24 -6.88 17.21 -14.05
CA SER A 24 -6.74 18.52 -13.39
C SER A 24 -6.04 18.38 -12.04
N MET A 25 -6.41 17.35 -11.27
CA MET A 25 -5.77 17.05 -10.00
C MET A 25 -4.33 16.55 -10.17
N LEU A 26 -4.06 15.70 -11.17
CA LEU A 26 -2.69 15.29 -11.50
C LEU A 26 -1.80 16.49 -11.81
N THR A 27 -2.30 17.43 -12.61
CA THR A 27 -1.57 18.66 -12.96
C THR A 27 -1.32 19.53 -11.73
N PHE A 28 -2.31 19.66 -10.85
CA PHE A 28 -2.16 20.42 -9.61
C PHE A 28 -1.10 19.79 -8.69
N LEU A 29 -1.19 18.47 -8.47
CA LEU A 29 -0.27 17.73 -7.62
C LEU A 29 1.16 17.76 -8.16
N TYR A 30 1.34 17.76 -9.50
CA TYR A 30 2.64 17.92 -10.12
C TYR A 30 3.36 19.20 -9.69
N TYR A 31 2.66 20.34 -9.64
CA TYR A 31 3.26 21.61 -9.21
C TYR A 31 3.40 21.76 -7.70
N MET A 32 2.72 20.91 -6.92
CA MET A 32 2.69 21.01 -5.47
C MET A 32 3.94 20.39 -4.80
N PHE A 33 4.47 19.30 -5.36
CA PHE A 33 5.59 18.59 -4.75
C PHE A 33 6.92 18.91 -5.46
N PRO A 34 7.99 19.25 -4.71
CA PRO A 34 9.29 19.55 -5.30
C PRO A 34 9.98 18.29 -5.84
N ARG A 35 11.06 18.47 -6.62
CA ARG A 35 11.97 17.37 -7.06
C ARG A 35 11.26 16.25 -7.83
N ASP A 36 10.25 16.63 -8.63
CA ASP A 36 9.41 15.72 -9.40
C ASP A 36 8.83 14.57 -8.58
N LEU A 37 8.67 14.78 -7.27
CA LEU A 37 8.33 13.73 -6.31
C LEU A 37 6.98 13.09 -6.65
N PHE A 38 6.02 13.90 -7.08
CA PHE A 38 4.71 13.41 -7.50
C PHE A 38 4.79 12.55 -8.77
N ILE A 39 5.57 12.95 -9.79
CA ILE A 39 5.75 12.12 -10.99
C ILE A 39 6.39 10.79 -10.62
N ARG A 40 7.46 10.81 -9.81
CA ARG A 40 8.14 9.59 -9.39
C ARG A 40 7.20 8.66 -8.59
N ALA A 41 6.38 9.22 -7.70
CA ALA A 41 5.38 8.45 -6.96
C ALA A 41 4.29 7.87 -7.88
N LEU A 42 3.82 8.64 -8.86
CA LEU A 42 2.84 8.16 -9.83
C LEU A 42 3.42 7.07 -10.74
N SER A 43 4.67 7.23 -11.20
CA SER A 43 5.38 6.20 -11.96
C SER A 43 5.51 4.91 -11.16
N LEU A 44 5.79 4.99 -9.85
CA LEU A 44 5.81 3.81 -8.97
C LEU A 44 4.43 3.13 -8.89
N LEU A 45 3.35 3.90 -8.74
CA LEU A 45 1.98 3.37 -8.76
C LEU A 45 1.59 2.71 -10.09
N GLU A 46 2.31 3.02 -11.17
CA GLU A 46 2.09 2.45 -12.50
C GLU A 46 3.10 1.36 -12.91
N SER A 47 4.16 1.14 -12.11
CA SER A 47 5.31 0.30 -12.47
C SER A 47 5.12 -1.21 -12.27
N ASN A 48 4.13 -1.64 -11.49
CA ASN A 48 3.99 -3.02 -10.97
C ASN A 48 5.04 -3.44 -9.92
N ASP A 49 5.85 -2.49 -9.42
CA ASP A 49 6.89 -2.79 -8.43
C ASP A 49 6.43 -2.57 -6.98
N MET A 50 5.23 -2.04 -6.77
CA MET A 50 4.66 -1.84 -5.42
C MET A 50 3.91 -3.08 -4.95
N LEU A 51 4.31 -3.60 -3.79
CA LEU A 51 3.72 -4.79 -3.18
C LEU A 51 3.21 -4.48 -1.77
N ILE A 52 2.11 -5.12 -1.40
CA ILE A 52 1.55 -5.14 -0.05
C ILE A 52 1.46 -6.60 0.35
N TYR A 53 2.34 -7.03 1.23
CA TYR A 53 2.33 -8.37 1.81
C TYR A 53 1.52 -8.39 3.09
N ILE A 54 0.71 -9.42 3.30
CA ILE A 54 -0.14 -9.56 4.47
C ILE A 54 0.07 -10.94 5.07
N LEU A 55 0.33 -11.00 6.37
CA LEU A 55 0.43 -12.25 7.10
C LEU A 55 -0.98 -12.73 7.49
N GLU A 56 -1.34 -13.95 7.11
CA GLU A 56 -2.64 -14.53 7.47
C GLU A 56 -2.71 -14.86 8.97
N GLU A 57 -3.84 -14.51 9.61
CA GLU A 57 -4.06 -14.58 11.06
C GLU A 57 -3.86 -15.98 11.67
N GLY A 58 -4.00 -17.04 10.86
CA GLY A 58 -3.79 -18.43 11.27
C GLY A 58 -2.36 -18.74 11.76
N LEU A 59 -1.37 -17.89 11.45
CA LEU A 59 0.01 -18.08 11.92
C LEU A 59 0.34 -17.33 13.21
N VAL A 60 -0.38 -16.24 13.51
CA VAL A 60 -0.10 -15.38 14.67
C VAL A 60 -0.65 -16.00 15.96
N ASN A 61 -1.68 -16.84 15.85
CA ASN A 61 -2.39 -17.43 16.98
C ASN A 61 -2.07 -18.91 17.25
N ASP A 62 -1.22 -19.56 16.45
CA ASP A 62 -1.02 -21.01 16.53
C ASP A 62 0.27 -21.40 17.27
N ASN A 63 0.12 -21.64 18.57
CA ASN A 63 1.08 -22.45 19.36
C ASN A 63 0.84 -23.97 19.17
N SER A 64 0.26 -24.40 18.03
CA SER A 64 0.00 -25.82 17.77
C SER A 64 0.33 -26.26 16.35
N THR A 65 1.50 -26.89 16.24
CA THR A 65 1.79 -28.04 15.36
C THR A 65 1.69 -27.85 13.85
N GLY A 66 2.89 -27.79 13.24
CA GLY A 66 3.15 -27.80 11.82
C GLY A 66 2.27 -28.73 10.98
N LYS A 67 1.69 -28.15 9.94
CA LYS A 67 1.49 -28.77 8.64
C LYS A 67 1.91 -27.76 7.58
N GLU A 68 3.00 -28.06 6.90
CA GLU A 68 3.38 -27.40 5.65
C GLU A 68 2.21 -27.48 4.67
N ALA A 69 1.76 -26.32 4.18
CA ALA A 69 0.88 -26.22 3.03
C ALA A 69 1.56 -25.32 1.99
N GLU A 70 2.33 -25.95 1.10
CA GLU A 70 2.75 -25.35 -0.16
C GLU A 70 1.50 -24.98 -0.98
N ARG A 71 1.14 -23.69 -0.97
CA ARG A 71 0.33 -23.07 -2.05
C ARG A 71 0.67 -21.58 -2.16
N THR A 72 1.73 -21.28 -2.90
CA THR A 72 1.93 -19.95 -3.47
C THR A 72 0.97 -19.83 -4.66
N VAL A 73 -0.06 -19.00 -4.56
CA VAL A 73 -0.98 -18.70 -5.67
C VAL A 73 -0.66 -17.30 -6.19
N THR A 74 0.12 -17.23 -7.27
CA THR A 74 0.32 -16.02 -8.07
C THR A 74 -0.70 -16.03 -9.22
N LEU A 75 -1.73 -15.19 -9.16
CA LEU A 75 -2.76 -15.10 -10.21
C LEU A 75 -2.36 -14.08 -11.27
N ALA A 76 -1.40 -14.45 -12.13
CA ALA A 76 -1.01 -13.65 -13.30
C ALA A 76 -0.72 -14.52 -14.54
N ASP A 77 -1.52 -15.57 -14.80
CA ASP A 77 -1.47 -16.30 -16.07
C ASP A 77 -2.83 -16.31 -16.77
N LYS A 78 -2.90 -15.58 -17.90
CA LYS A 78 -3.91 -15.81 -18.93
C LYS A 78 -3.40 -16.92 -19.85
N PRO A 79 -4.12 -18.04 -20.06
CA PRO A 79 -3.77 -18.95 -21.13
C PRO A 79 -4.30 -18.43 -22.46
N THR A 80 -3.36 -18.15 -23.35
CA THR A 80 -3.56 -17.91 -24.77
C THR A 80 -4.12 -19.17 -25.44
N SER A 81 -5.12 -18.94 -26.29
CA SER A 81 -5.76 -19.92 -27.17
C SER A 81 -4.73 -20.64 -28.06
N GLU A 82 -4.68 -21.97 -27.96
CA GLU A 82 -4.11 -22.79 -29.03
C GLU A 82 -5.11 -23.85 -29.52
N ARG A 83 -5.33 -23.74 -30.83
CA ARG A 83 -6.17 -24.53 -31.71
C ARG A 83 -5.43 -25.82 -32.06
N SER A 84 -6.07 -26.97 -31.88
CA SER A 84 -5.68 -28.19 -32.59
C SER A 84 -6.90 -29.04 -32.91
N THR A 85 -7.06 -29.22 -34.21
CA THR A 85 -8.02 -30.06 -34.94
C THR A 85 -7.85 -31.54 -34.62
N ASN A 86 -8.95 -32.29 -34.54
CA ASN A 86 -9.03 -33.65 -35.09
C ASN A 86 -10.47 -34.05 -35.39
N THR A 87 -10.58 -34.81 -36.47
CA THR A 87 -11.75 -35.20 -37.25
C THR A 87 -12.23 -36.61 -36.87
N LEU A 88 -13.53 -36.89 -37.06
CA LEU A 88 -14.21 -38.15 -37.48
C LEU A 88 -15.40 -38.58 -36.59
N GLU A 89 -16.60 -38.44 -37.18
CA GLU A 89 -17.74 -39.38 -37.34
C GLU A 89 -17.88 -40.52 -36.29
N ASP A 90 -19.06 -40.87 -35.73
CA ASP A 90 -20.35 -41.13 -36.38
C ASP A 90 -21.49 -41.29 -35.32
N LYS A 91 -22.70 -40.79 -35.68
CA LYS A 91 -24.09 -41.19 -35.35
C LYS A 91 -24.69 -41.39 -33.93
N GLN A 92 -25.77 -40.60 -33.75
CA GLN A 92 -27.16 -40.93 -33.34
C GLN A 92 -27.67 -40.76 -31.89
N ASP A 93 -28.45 -39.68 -31.76
CA ASP A 93 -29.86 -39.58 -31.31
C ASP A 93 -30.28 -39.57 -29.82
N THR A 94 -31.11 -38.54 -29.58
CA THR A 94 -32.21 -38.34 -28.60
C THR A 94 -31.95 -37.66 -27.24
N ASP A 95 -32.52 -36.45 -27.18
CA ASP A 95 -33.35 -35.84 -26.13
C ASP A 95 -32.87 -35.70 -24.67
N SER A 96 -32.66 -34.41 -24.34
CA SER A 96 -33.21 -33.72 -23.16
C SER A 96 -32.86 -34.26 -21.75
N ILE A 97 -31.95 -33.55 -21.06
CA ILE A 97 -32.20 -32.94 -19.74
C ILE A 97 -31.21 -31.78 -19.54
N LYS A 98 -31.77 -30.57 -19.45
CA LYS A 98 -31.13 -29.40 -18.84
C LYS A 98 -30.85 -29.70 -17.37
N LYS A 99 -29.61 -29.53 -16.92
CA LYS A 99 -29.29 -29.03 -15.58
C LYS A 99 -27.93 -28.36 -15.63
N GLY A 100 -27.95 -27.04 -15.53
CA GLY A 100 -26.76 -26.22 -15.39
C GLY A 100 -26.08 -26.50 -14.07
N ASN A 101 -24.76 -26.62 -14.11
CA ASN A 101 -23.91 -26.51 -12.93
C ASN A 101 -23.39 -25.07 -12.86
N ASN A 102 -24.21 -24.20 -12.27
CA ASN A 102 -23.84 -22.88 -11.78
C ASN A 102 -22.96 -23.05 -10.53
N SER A 103 -21.71 -23.49 -10.72
CA SER A 103 -20.72 -23.62 -9.64
C SER A 103 -19.55 -22.63 -9.76
N SER A 104 -19.53 -21.80 -10.82
CA SER A 104 -18.52 -20.77 -11.02
C SER A 104 -18.85 -19.44 -10.35
N ASP A 105 -20.14 -19.10 -10.20
CA ASP A 105 -20.57 -17.76 -9.80
C ASP A 105 -20.50 -17.53 -8.30
N THR A 106 -20.71 -18.58 -7.48
CA THR A 106 -20.63 -18.50 -6.01
C THR A 106 -19.19 -18.36 -5.53
N ASP A 107 -18.25 -19.10 -6.12
CA ASP A 107 -16.83 -19.09 -5.75
C ASP A 107 -16.14 -17.77 -6.17
N THR A 108 -16.63 -17.14 -7.26
CA THR A 108 -16.12 -15.84 -7.71
C THR A 108 -16.64 -14.68 -6.83
N HIS A 109 -17.92 -14.72 -6.42
CA HIS A 109 -18.50 -13.70 -5.55
C HIS A 109 -17.88 -13.73 -4.15
N GLU A 110 -17.68 -14.91 -3.56
CA GLU A 110 -17.09 -15.07 -2.23
C GLU A 110 -15.64 -14.54 -2.18
N ARG A 111 -14.86 -14.74 -3.25
CA ARG A 111 -13.49 -14.21 -3.38
C ARG A 111 -13.44 -12.68 -3.51
N ILE A 112 -14.40 -12.07 -4.21
CA ILE A 112 -14.47 -10.60 -4.35
C ILE A 112 -14.83 -9.97 -3.01
N GLU A 113 -15.79 -10.55 -2.29
CA GLU A 113 -16.20 -10.05 -0.97
C GLU A 113 -15.07 -10.16 0.07
N ASP A 114 -14.29 -11.25 0.04
CA ASP A 114 -13.12 -11.45 0.90
C ASP A 114 -12.00 -10.43 0.60
N MET A 115 -11.76 -10.12 -0.68
CA MET A 115 -10.79 -9.10 -1.07
C MET A 115 -11.24 -7.69 -0.66
N ASP A 116 -12.51 -7.34 -0.87
CA ASP A 116 -13.06 -6.04 -0.47
C ASP A 116 -13.00 -5.83 1.05
N LYS A 117 -13.22 -6.90 1.81
CA LYS A 117 -13.04 -6.89 3.27
C LYS A 117 -11.58 -6.62 3.63
N LEU A 118 -10.65 -7.39 3.05
CA LEU A 118 -9.23 -7.24 3.30
C LEU A 118 -8.70 -5.84 2.98
N LEU A 119 -9.13 -5.24 1.87
CA LEU A 119 -8.72 -3.87 1.51
C LEU A 119 -9.26 -2.83 2.49
N LYS A 120 -10.47 -3.02 3.03
CA LYS A 120 -11.00 -2.18 4.12
C LYS A 120 -10.18 -2.33 5.39
N ASP A 121 -9.82 -3.56 5.75
CA ASP A 121 -9.06 -3.84 6.96
C ASP A 121 -7.66 -3.19 6.90
N ILE A 122 -6.96 -3.27 5.75
CA ILE A 122 -5.68 -2.57 5.54
C ILE A 122 -5.84 -1.05 5.60
N TYR A 123 -6.91 -0.52 5.02
CA TYR A 123 -7.10 0.93 4.91
C TYR A 123 -7.52 1.59 6.23
N ASN A 124 -8.35 0.90 7.02
CA ASN A 124 -8.77 1.38 8.32
C ASN A 124 -7.62 1.29 9.32
N ASP A 125 -6.82 0.22 9.27
CA ASP A 125 -5.61 0.05 10.10
C ASP A 125 -5.89 0.22 11.62
N ASP A 126 -7.15 0.07 12.03
CA ASP A 126 -7.64 0.29 13.39
C ASP A 126 -7.39 -0.95 14.28
N ASP A 127 -7.23 -2.12 13.67
CA ASP A 127 -7.00 -3.38 14.36
C ASP A 127 -5.52 -3.75 14.27
N TYR A 128 -4.78 -3.60 15.38
CA TYR A 128 -3.39 -4.06 15.59
C TYR A 128 -3.13 -5.55 15.29
N GLN A 129 -4.15 -6.28 14.82
CA GLN A 129 -4.12 -7.68 14.46
C GLN A 129 -3.61 -7.91 13.03
N LEU A 130 -3.83 -6.96 12.11
CA LEU A 130 -3.41 -7.12 10.72
C LEU A 130 -1.94 -6.74 10.54
N LEU A 131 -1.10 -7.76 10.33
CA LEU A 131 0.31 -7.57 10.02
C LEU A 131 0.52 -7.49 8.51
N TYR A 132 0.87 -6.31 8.02
CA TYR A 132 1.24 -6.10 6.62
C TYR A 132 2.62 -5.44 6.47
N ARG A 133 3.19 -5.56 5.27
CA ARG A 133 4.48 -4.98 4.88
C ARG A 133 4.35 -4.32 3.52
N LEU A 134 4.83 -3.09 3.42
CA LEU A 134 4.87 -2.33 2.18
C LEU A 134 6.28 -2.44 1.61
N ILE A 135 6.39 -3.03 0.42
CA ILE A 135 7.66 -3.31 -0.23
C ILE A 135 7.61 -2.80 -1.66
N VAL A 136 8.64 -2.06 -2.06
CA VAL A 136 8.90 -1.75 -3.47
C VAL A 136 10.04 -2.62 -3.98
N LYS A 137 9.78 -3.35 -5.05
CA LYS A 137 10.81 -4.11 -5.75
C LYS A 137 11.82 -3.13 -6.35
N SER A 138 13.11 -3.39 -6.15
CA SER A 138 14.19 -2.59 -6.72
C SER A 138 15.05 -3.46 -7.62
N ASP A 139 15.60 -2.84 -8.67
CA ASP A 139 16.59 -3.47 -9.54
C ASP A 139 17.94 -3.68 -8.83
N ASN A 140 18.20 -2.95 -7.74
CA ASN A 140 19.46 -2.96 -6.99
C ASN A 140 19.56 -4.10 -5.95
N GLU A 141 18.93 -5.25 -6.22
CA GLU A 141 18.88 -6.49 -5.42
C GLU A 141 18.23 -6.40 -4.02
N SER A 142 18.23 -5.23 -3.37
CA SER A 142 17.61 -5.02 -2.05
C SER A 142 16.22 -4.39 -2.18
N PRO A 143 15.17 -5.01 -1.62
CA PRO A 143 13.83 -4.41 -1.63
C PRO A 143 13.79 -3.15 -0.77
N ILE A 144 12.94 -2.19 -1.17
CA ILE A 144 12.71 -0.97 -0.41
C ILE A 144 11.54 -1.20 0.54
N TYR A 145 11.81 -1.14 1.84
CA TYR A 145 10.82 -1.19 2.90
C TYR A 145 10.22 0.20 3.13
N VAL A 146 8.90 0.24 3.35
CA VAL A 146 8.16 1.47 3.67
C VAL A 146 7.28 1.22 4.89
N ASP A 147 7.30 2.16 5.82
CA ASP A 147 6.42 2.17 6.99
C ASP A 147 5.70 3.51 7.09
N LEU A 148 4.38 3.50 6.96
CA LEU A 148 3.56 4.70 7.08
C LEU A 148 3.15 5.01 8.53
N LYS A 149 3.29 4.07 9.47
CA LYS A 149 2.96 4.29 10.89
C LYS A 149 4.07 5.08 11.57
N ASP A 150 5.31 4.71 11.27
CA ASP A 150 6.50 5.38 11.81
C ASP A 150 7.12 6.41 10.83
N TRP A 151 6.54 6.55 9.64
CA TRP A 151 7.03 7.42 8.57
C TRP A 151 8.50 7.17 8.20
N THR A 152 8.82 5.91 7.91
CA THR A 152 10.18 5.48 7.57
C THR A 152 10.22 4.81 6.20
N CYS A 153 11.37 4.91 5.54
CA CYS A 153 11.62 4.22 4.29
C CYS A 153 13.10 3.86 4.19
N SER A 154 13.41 2.67 3.69
CA SER A 154 14.81 2.21 3.55
C SER A 154 15.51 2.73 2.29
N CYS A 155 14.84 3.56 1.47
CA CYS A 155 15.48 4.09 0.26
C CYS A 155 16.57 5.12 0.58
N THR A 156 17.56 5.22 -0.30
CA THR A 156 18.68 6.17 -0.16
C THR A 156 18.23 7.62 -0.05
N GLU A 157 17.24 8.04 -0.84
CA GLU A 157 16.69 9.40 -0.79
C GLU A 157 16.15 9.76 0.60
N TYR A 158 15.44 8.84 1.26
CA TYR A 158 14.94 9.08 2.62
C TYR A 158 16.11 9.25 3.59
N CYS A 159 17.08 8.33 3.55
CA CYS A 159 18.25 8.37 4.42
C CYS A 159 19.09 9.64 4.25
N GLU A 160 19.28 10.11 3.01
CA GLU A 160 20.01 11.34 2.70
C GLU A 160 19.28 12.59 3.23
N LEU A 161 17.96 12.67 3.02
CA LEU A 161 17.15 13.79 3.53
C LEU A 161 17.12 13.80 5.06
N PHE A 162 16.96 12.63 5.67
CA PHE A 162 16.96 12.47 7.11
C PHE A 162 18.30 12.91 7.72
N SER A 163 19.42 12.45 7.16
CA SER A 163 20.76 12.84 7.60
C SER A 163 21.02 14.33 7.43
N LYS A 164 20.58 14.91 6.30
CA LYS A 164 20.72 16.34 6.04
C LYS A 164 19.97 17.20 7.06
N GLU A 165 18.75 16.83 7.42
CA GLU A 165 17.97 17.58 8.40
C GLU A 165 18.57 17.50 9.81
N ILE A 166 19.14 16.35 10.19
CA ILE A 166 19.87 16.21 11.46
C ILE A 166 21.09 17.13 11.47
N HIS A 167 21.94 17.07 10.45
CA HIS A 167 23.14 17.92 10.38
C HIS A 167 22.81 19.41 10.33
N SER A 168 21.75 19.78 9.60
CA SER A 168 21.30 21.19 9.55
C SER A 168 20.84 21.68 10.92
N ALA A 169 20.21 20.82 11.72
CA ALA A 169 19.82 21.15 13.10
C ALA A 169 21.03 21.28 14.03
N GLU A 170 22.02 20.39 13.90
CA GLU A 170 23.29 20.45 14.65
C GLU A 170 24.06 21.75 14.40
N GLU A 171 24.18 22.16 13.13
CA GLU A 171 24.85 23.40 12.73
C GLU A 171 24.14 24.66 13.25
N SER A 172 22.83 24.60 13.45
CA SER A 172 22.02 25.74 13.89
C SER A 172 22.14 26.10 15.38
N ASN A 173 22.96 25.36 16.16
CA ASN A 173 23.26 25.63 17.57
C ASN A 173 22.03 25.72 18.50
N THR A 174 20.93 25.05 18.19
CA THR A 174 19.86 24.80 19.16
C THR A 174 20.31 23.73 20.14
N ASN A 175 21.06 24.15 21.17
CA ASN A 175 21.78 23.32 22.14
C ASN A 175 20.95 22.30 22.96
N ASN A 176 19.69 22.01 22.62
CA ASN A 176 18.84 21.01 23.29
C ASN A 176 17.69 20.46 22.41
N SER A 177 17.66 20.70 21.10
CA SER A 177 16.58 20.16 20.26
C SER A 177 16.72 18.64 20.12
N THR A 178 15.71 17.89 20.55
CA THR A 178 15.64 16.45 20.34
C THR A 178 15.31 16.13 18.88
N ILE A 179 15.58 14.89 18.43
CA ILE A 179 15.16 14.42 17.09
C ILE A 179 13.64 14.61 16.91
N GLN A 180 12.87 14.39 17.98
CA GLN A 180 11.43 14.61 17.98
C GLN A 180 11.09 16.07 17.66
N ASP A 181 11.75 17.05 18.28
CA ASP A 181 11.50 18.47 18.00
C ASP A 181 11.84 18.84 16.56
N ILE A 182 12.89 18.21 16.01
CA ILE A 182 13.34 18.45 14.64
C ILE A 182 12.35 17.89 13.63
N MET A 183 11.82 16.68 13.86
CA MET A 183 11.10 15.88 12.86
C MET A 183 9.57 15.86 13.04
N ILE A 184 9.06 16.14 14.22
CA ILE A 184 7.64 15.96 14.57
C ILE A 184 7.01 17.30 14.93
N ASN A 185 5.81 17.53 14.42
CA ASN A 185 4.89 18.55 14.88
C ASN A 185 3.91 17.89 15.86
N GLU A 186 3.90 18.36 17.11
CA GLU A 186 2.94 17.92 18.13
C GLU A 186 1.86 18.99 18.29
N ILE A 187 0.60 18.57 18.24
CA ILE A 187 -0.59 19.40 18.47
C ILE A 187 -1.25 18.89 19.74
N ASP A 188 -1.36 19.75 20.75
CA ASP A 188 -1.98 19.45 22.05
C ASP A 188 -3.33 20.15 22.24
N ASP A 189 -3.66 21.14 21.41
CA ASP A 189 -4.98 21.76 21.37
C ASP A 189 -5.95 20.93 20.50
N ILE A 190 -7.02 20.45 21.13
CA ILE A 190 -8.09 19.66 20.50
C ILE A 190 -8.80 20.47 19.41
N GLU A 191 -8.90 21.79 19.56
CA GLU A 191 -9.52 22.66 18.55
C GLU A 191 -8.69 22.76 17.27
N GLU A 192 -7.39 22.45 17.33
CA GLU A 192 -6.46 22.44 16.20
C GLU A 192 -6.24 21.04 15.60
N PHE A 193 -6.96 20.03 16.10
CA PHE A 193 -6.85 18.67 15.58
C PHE A 193 -7.27 18.61 14.10
N LYS A 194 -6.48 17.89 13.33
CA LYS A 194 -6.66 17.73 11.89
C LYS A 194 -7.19 16.33 11.59
N GLU A 195 -7.96 16.25 10.51
CA GLU A 195 -8.46 14.99 9.93
C GLU A 195 -7.48 14.37 8.92
N ASP A 196 -6.37 15.05 8.63
CA ASP A 196 -5.36 14.56 7.69
C ASP A 196 -4.64 13.34 8.29
N ARG A 197 -4.52 12.26 7.53
CA ARG A 197 -3.80 11.04 7.92
C ARG A 197 -2.42 10.93 7.28
N VAL A 198 -2.07 11.81 6.35
CA VAL A 198 -0.75 11.80 5.71
C VAL A 198 0.29 12.34 6.69
N GLY A 199 1.33 11.56 6.95
CA GLY A 199 2.36 11.89 7.93
C GLY A 199 1.88 11.80 9.38
N GLN A 200 0.66 11.37 9.66
CA GLN A 200 0.16 11.21 11.02
C GLN A 200 0.88 10.04 11.71
N LEU A 201 1.32 10.27 12.95
CA LEU A 201 1.99 9.29 13.81
C LEU A 201 1.13 9.02 15.04
N ASP A 202 1.26 7.83 15.63
CA ASP A 202 0.60 7.53 16.90
C ASP A 202 1.21 8.38 18.03
N ALA A 203 0.36 9.13 18.73
CA ALA A 203 0.75 9.92 19.89
C ALA A 203 0.72 9.11 21.19
N TYR A 204 0.15 7.90 21.17
CA TYR A 204 -0.19 7.07 22.35
C TYR A 204 -1.00 7.86 23.39
N SER A 205 -1.79 8.81 22.92
CA SER A 205 -2.55 9.75 23.73
C SER A 205 -3.72 10.31 22.92
N PHE A 206 -4.92 10.31 23.52
CA PHE A 206 -6.11 10.90 22.90
C PHE A 206 -6.13 12.44 22.97
N SER A 207 -5.25 13.03 23.77
CA SER A 207 -5.17 14.49 23.94
C SER A 207 -4.07 15.11 23.09
N LYS A 208 -3.48 14.37 22.15
CA LYS A 208 -2.40 14.84 21.29
C LYS A 208 -2.54 14.27 19.89
N GLN A 209 -2.14 15.05 18.90
CA GLN A 209 -1.87 14.56 17.55
C GLN A 209 -0.40 14.81 17.20
N ARG A 210 0.20 13.87 16.47
CA ARG A 210 1.57 13.99 15.97
C ARG A 210 1.59 13.85 14.47
N TYR A 211 2.34 14.74 13.83
CA TYR A 211 2.60 14.70 12.40
C TYR A 211 4.09 14.75 12.15
N PHE A 212 4.58 13.87 11.29
CA PHE A 212 5.91 13.99 10.73
C PHE A 212 5.99 15.24 9.85
N LYS A 213 7.12 15.97 9.89
CA LYS A 213 7.40 17.12 9.02
C LYS A 213 7.71 16.66 7.59
N ILE A 214 6.66 16.30 6.86
CA ILE A 214 6.73 15.75 5.50
C ILE A 214 7.26 16.75 4.47
N ASP A 215 7.21 18.04 4.77
CA ASP A 215 7.81 19.12 3.98
C ASP A 215 9.33 19.02 3.92
N LYS A 216 9.94 18.44 4.97
CA LYS A 216 11.38 18.23 5.09
C LYS A 216 11.82 16.89 4.52
N ILE A 217 11.14 15.82 4.92
CA ILE A 217 11.54 14.45 4.56
C ILE A 217 10.35 13.70 3.98
N MET A 218 10.40 13.53 2.66
CA MET A 218 9.48 12.70 1.91
C MET A 218 10.19 12.21 0.65
N CYS A 219 10.16 10.89 0.46
CA CYS A 219 10.61 10.20 -0.74
C CYS A 219 9.42 9.75 -1.58
N SER A 220 9.67 9.33 -2.83
CA SER A 220 8.60 8.91 -3.74
C SER A 220 7.82 7.69 -3.25
N HIS A 221 8.45 6.79 -2.50
CA HIS A 221 7.81 5.58 -1.96
C HIS A 221 6.81 5.91 -0.84
N LEU A 222 7.20 6.76 0.11
CA LEU A 222 6.31 7.26 1.16
C LEU A 222 5.11 8.00 0.56
N LEU A 223 5.35 8.85 -0.44
CA LEU A 223 4.28 9.56 -1.13
C LEU A 223 3.34 8.58 -1.88
N ALA A 224 3.87 7.61 -2.62
CA ALA A 224 3.08 6.64 -3.35
C ALA A 224 2.18 5.80 -2.43
N TYR A 225 2.74 5.25 -1.34
CA TYR A 225 1.95 4.51 -0.37
C TYR A 225 1.00 5.42 0.44
N SER A 226 1.33 6.69 0.68
CA SER A 226 0.41 7.65 1.29
C SER A 226 -0.78 7.96 0.39
N ILE A 227 -0.56 8.13 -0.91
CA ILE A 227 -1.64 8.25 -1.90
C ILE A 227 -2.52 6.99 -1.88
N LEU A 228 -1.94 5.82 -1.68
CA LEU A 228 -2.71 4.57 -1.69
C LEU A 228 -3.51 4.33 -0.40
N LEU A 229 -2.89 4.49 0.77
CA LEU A 229 -3.40 4.02 2.06
C LEU A 229 -3.87 5.14 2.99
N ARG A 230 -3.39 6.38 2.83
CA ARG A 230 -3.76 7.51 3.70
C ARG A 230 -4.81 8.45 3.08
N SER A 231 -5.22 8.22 1.84
CA SER A 231 -6.16 9.10 1.14
C SER A 231 -7.62 8.61 1.20
N SER A 232 -8.01 7.70 0.32
CA SER A 232 -9.35 7.12 0.17
C SER A 232 -9.26 5.65 -0.23
N LEU A 233 -10.20 4.84 0.26
CA LEU A 233 -10.32 3.44 -0.14
C LEU A 233 -10.51 3.27 -1.66
N LYS A 234 -11.09 4.28 -2.32
CA LYS A 234 -11.25 4.32 -3.78
C LYS A 234 -9.91 4.24 -4.50
N ASN A 235 -8.88 4.94 -4.01
CA ASN A 235 -7.55 4.92 -4.60
C ASN A 235 -6.91 3.53 -4.46
N LEU A 236 -7.01 2.93 -3.27
CA LEU A 236 -6.54 1.56 -3.03
C LEU A 236 -7.20 0.56 -4.00
N ASN A 237 -8.54 0.57 -4.08
CA ASN A 237 -9.28 -0.30 -5.01
C ASN A 237 -8.90 -0.06 -6.47
N TYR A 238 -8.69 1.21 -6.86
CA TYR A 238 -8.30 1.53 -8.24
C TYR A 238 -6.96 0.88 -8.62
N PHE A 239 -5.93 1.05 -7.80
CA PHE A 239 -4.59 0.55 -8.13
C PHE A 239 -4.43 -0.96 -7.92
N VAL A 240 -5.14 -1.55 -6.96
CA VAL A 240 -5.07 -3.00 -6.68
C VAL A 240 -6.03 -3.82 -7.56
N GLN A 241 -7.31 -3.43 -7.64
CA GLN A 241 -8.33 -4.23 -8.33
C GLN A 241 -8.55 -3.82 -9.79
N LYS A 242 -8.71 -2.51 -10.06
CA LYS A 242 -9.08 -2.04 -11.41
C LYS A 242 -7.89 -2.03 -12.37
N LYS A 243 -6.74 -1.53 -11.92
CA LYS A 243 -5.49 -1.46 -12.70
C LYS A 243 -4.58 -2.66 -12.45
N SER A 244 -4.59 -3.19 -11.23
CA SER A 244 -3.68 -4.26 -10.79
C SER A 244 -2.20 -3.92 -10.92
N ASN A 245 -1.87 -2.64 -10.76
CA ASN A 245 -0.49 -2.15 -10.76
C ASN A 245 0.16 -2.22 -9.38
N VAL A 246 -0.62 -2.39 -8.32
CA VAL A 246 -0.12 -2.65 -6.96
C VAL A 246 -0.54 -4.06 -6.58
N LEU A 247 0.45 -4.90 -6.24
CA LEU A 247 0.22 -6.31 -5.97
C LEU A 247 -0.08 -6.52 -4.48
N LEU A 248 -1.20 -7.17 -4.20
CA LEU A 248 -1.58 -7.61 -2.87
C LEU A 248 -1.28 -9.11 -2.73
N ILE A 249 -0.39 -9.48 -1.81
CA ILE A 249 0.06 -10.87 -1.64
C ILE A 249 -0.20 -11.32 -0.21
N ARG A 250 -0.98 -12.40 -0.07
CA ARG A 250 -1.18 -13.07 1.21
C ARG A 250 -0.05 -14.06 1.45
N ILE A 251 0.44 -14.08 2.69
CA ILE A 251 1.49 -14.99 3.15
C ILE A 251 0.89 -15.85 4.26
N SER A 252 0.82 -17.14 3.98
CA SER A 252 0.31 -18.18 4.86
C SER A 252 1.42 -18.98 5.54
N ASN A 253 2.70 -18.66 5.25
CA ASN A 253 3.88 -19.31 5.85
C ASN A 253 4.86 -18.28 6.45
N ILE A 254 5.24 -18.48 7.71
CA ILE A 254 6.20 -17.61 8.42
C ILE A 254 7.59 -17.62 7.78
N ASP A 255 8.03 -18.71 7.16
CA ASP A 255 9.32 -18.78 6.47
C ASP A 255 9.33 -17.88 5.23
N GLU A 256 8.21 -17.82 4.49
CA GLU A 256 8.04 -16.88 3.38
C GLU A 256 8.02 -15.44 3.88
N TRP A 257 7.34 -15.19 5.00
CA TRP A 257 7.33 -13.88 5.65
C TRP A 257 8.73 -13.42 6.05
N LEU A 258 9.52 -14.30 6.68
CA LEU A 258 10.88 -13.99 7.09
C LEU A 258 11.81 -13.80 5.88
N LYS A 259 11.64 -14.57 4.80
CA LYS A 259 12.40 -14.41 3.55
C LYS A 259 12.26 -13.02 2.94
N LEU A 260 11.12 -12.34 3.10
CA LEU A 260 10.95 -10.95 2.65
C LEU A 260 11.96 -9.99 3.29
N HIS A 261 12.45 -10.29 4.50
CA HIS A 261 13.26 -9.39 5.30
C HIS A 261 14.76 -9.68 5.21
N ILE A 262 15.17 -10.82 4.64
CA ILE A 262 16.57 -11.29 4.64
C ILE A 262 17.50 -10.29 3.93
N ASN A 263 17.04 -9.66 2.85
CA ASN A 263 17.85 -8.73 2.05
C ASN A 263 17.55 -7.25 2.33
N ILE A 264 16.79 -6.94 3.38
CA ILE A 264 16.51 -5.54 3.76
C ILE A 264 17.71 -4.95 4.52
N VAL A 265 18.43 -5.77 5.28
CA VAL A 265 19.64 -5.38 6.02
C VAL A 265 20.81 -6.19 5.46
N ILE A 266 21.68 -5.53 4.69
CA ILE A 266 22.93 -6.11 4.16
C ILE A 266 24.11 -5.42 4.81
#